data_AF-A0A660V7T3-F1
#
_entry.id   AF-A0A660V7T3-F1
#
_cell.length_a   1.000
_cell.length_b   1.000
_cell.length_c   1.000
_cell.angle_alpha   90.00
_cell.angle_beta   90.00
_cell.angle_gamma   90.00
#
_symmetry.space_group_name_H-M   'P 1'
#
loop_
_entity.id
_entity.type
_entity.pdbx_description
1 polymer ?
#
loop_
_entity_poly.entity_id
_entity_poly.type
_entity_poly.pdbx_seq_one_letter_code
_entity_poly.pdbx_strand_id
1 'polypeptide(L)'
;MTEYQTTNSKNRKLSLLARFAAGGAFFAIIAVFYLLRVSSKGAINMSYWFGVCGFKQRFGLPCPGCGWTHAAEMFAAGHFLQALRIQPAAAFFCIVLSLASIFALHCAVFGIDSRLLQRIFSSKGMSILLVAACVVILAGWMVNLIRTILEN
;
A
#
# COMPACT_ATOMS: atom_id res chain seq x y z
N MET A 1 21.67 -7.23 40.10
CA MET A 1 21.26 -5.84 39.84
C MET A 1 21.56 -5.53 38.39
N THR A 2 20.53 -5.46 37.55
CA THR A 2 20.62 -5.25 36.11
C THR A 2 20.84 -3.77 35.81
N GLU A 3 21.97 -3.43 35.22
CA GLU A 3 22.27 -2.07 34.77
C GLU A 3 21.33 -1.67 33.62
N TYR A 4 20.35 -0.85 33.96
CA TYR A 4 19.44 -0.20 33.04
C TYR A 4 20.18 1.00 32.41
N GLN A 5 20.85 0.74 31.28
CA GLN A 5 21.48 1.77 30.45
C GLN A 5 20.42 2.79 30.01
N THR A 6 20.40 3.92 30.72
CA THR A 6 19.58 5.09 30.47
C THR A 6 20.09 5.75 29.18
N THR A 7 19.52 5.35 28.05
CA THR A 7 19.87 5.93 26.75
C THR A 7 19.34 7.35 26.64
N ASN A 8 20.26 8.28 26.89
CA ASN A 8 20.20 9.71 26.72
C ASN A 8 19.47 10.11 25.42
N SER A 9 18.23 10.58 25.58
CA SER A 9 17.36 11.12 24.54
C SER A 9 17.83 12.53 24.13
N LYS A 10 18.95 12.61 23.41
CA LYS A 10 19.44 13.86 22.81
C LYS A 10 19.53 13.70 21.30
N ASN A 11 18.59 14.34 20.60
CA ASN A 11 18.60 14.71 19.18
C ASN A 11 19.60 13.92 18.31
N ARG A 12 19.28 12.66 17.95
CA ARG A 12 19.97 12.03 16.82
C ARG A 12 19.45 12.70 15.57
N LYS A 13 20.30 13.49 14.91
CA LYS A 13 20.05 13.85 13.52
C LYS A 13 20.09 12.56 12.72
N LEU A 14 19.04 12.30 11.94
CA LEU A 14 18.92 11.11 11.11
C LEU A 14 20.18 10.95 10.23
N SER A 15 20.79 9.78 10.22
CA SER A 15 21.97 9.48 9.37
C SER A 15 21.65 9.78 7.91
N LEU A 16 22.60 10.36 7.17
CA LEU A 16 22.44 10.66 5.73
C LEU A 16 21.94 9.44 4.94
N LEU A 17 22.40 8.24 5.30
CA LEU A 17 21.93 6.96 4.74
C LEU A 17 20.43 6.73 4.91
N ALA A 18 19.85 7.10 6.06
CA ALA A 18 18.41 6.95 6.30
C ALA A 18 17.59 7.98 5.50
N ARG A 19 18.16 9.17 5.23
CA ARG A 19 17.54 10.17 4.36
C ARG A 19 17.53 9.72 2.90
N PHE A 20 18.63 9.12 2.43
CA PHE A 20 18.70 8.51 1.10
C PHE A 20 17.78 7.30 0.97
N ALA A 21 17.67 6.45 2.00
CA ALA A 21 16.74 5.32 2.01
C ALA A 21 15.27 5.79 1.96
N ALA A 22 14.91 6.83 2.71
CA ALA A 22 13.57 7.42 2.68
C ALA A 22 13.25 8.06 1.32
N GLY A 23 14.22 8.78 0.73
CA GLY A 23 14.11 9.30 -0.63
C GLY A 23 13.95 8.19 -1.66
N GLY A 24 14.73 7.12 -1.56
CA GLY A 24 14.64 5.94 -2.42
C GLY A 24 13.27 5.26 -2.35
N ALA A 25 12.71 5.10 -1.15
CA ALA A 25 11.36 4.56 -0.97
C ALA A 25 10.29 5.44 -1.62
N PHE A 26 10.39 6.76 -1.50
CA PHE A 26 9.50 7.71 -2.17
C PHE A 26 9.54 7.56 -3.70
N PHE A 27 10.74 7.56 -4.28
CA PHE A 27 10.91 7.38 -5.73
C PHE A 27 10.39 6.01 -6.20
N ALA A 28 10.63 4.94 -5.44
CA ALA A 28 10.11 3.62 -5.75
C ALA A 28 8.56 3.59 -5.78
N ILE A 29 7.91 4.19 -4.79
CA ILE A 29 6.45 4.28 -4.73
C ILE A 29 5.92 5.09 -5.91
N ILE A 30 6.52 6.24 -6.23
CA ILE A 30 6.13 7.04 -7.40
C ILE A 30 6.32 6.26 -8.70
N ALA A 31 7.44 5.53 -8.85
CA ALA A 31 7.68 4.71 -10.03
C ALA A 31 6.58 3.65 -10.22
N VAL A 32 6.14 3.00 -9.13
CA VAL A 32 5.03 2.04 -9.18
C VAL A 32 3.72 2.73 -9.61
N PHE A 33 3.35 3.87 -9.02
CA PHE A 33 2.15 4.59 -9.43
C PHE A 33 2.23 5.10 -10.88
N TYR A 34 3.40 5.55 -11.32
CA TYR A 34 3.61 5.99 -12.69
C TYR A 34 3.46 4.83 -13.68
N LEU A 35 4.05 3.66 -13.38
CA LEU A 35 3.87 2.43 -14.16
C LEU A 35 2.41 2.01 -14.24
N LEU A 36 1.67 2.05 -13.13
CA LEU A 36 0.23 1.75 -13.10
C LEU A 36 -0.59 2.75 -13.94
N ARG A 37 -0.21 4.04 -13.93
CA ARG A 37 -0.86 5.06 -14.76
C ARG A 37 -0.57 4.87 -16.25
N VAL A 38 0.66 4.49 -16.59
CA VAL A 38 1.05 4.14 -17.97
C VAL A 38 0.29 2.90 -18.43
N SER A 39 0.18 1.88 -17.57
CA SER A 39 -0.64 0.70 -17.81
C SER A 39 -2.11 1.05 -18.06
N SER A 40 -2.69 1.92 -17.21
CA SER A 40 -4.08 2.37 -17.34
C SER A 40 -4.37 3.07 -18.67
N LYS A 41 -3.39 3.71 -19.30
CA LYS A 41 -3.53 4.33 -20.63
C LYS A 41 -3.52 3.32 -21.78
N GLY A 42 -3.43 2.02 -21.49
CA GLY A 42 -3.37 0.95 -22.50
C GLY A 42 -2.00 0.77 -23.14
N ALA A 43 -0.95 1.45 -22.64
CA ALA A 43 0.41 1.27 -23.13
C ALA A 43 1.01 -0.09 -22.71
N ILE A 44 0.49 -0.67 -21.62
CA ILE A 44 0.88 -1.99 -21.12
C ILE A 44 -0.39 -2.78 -20.82
N ASN A 45 -0.63 -3.86 -21.55
CA ASN A 45 -1.74 -4.75 -21.24
C ASN A 45 -1.37 -5.63 -20.05
N MET A 46 -1.71 -5.21 -18.83
CA MET A 46 -1.49 -6.05 -17.64
C MET A 46 -2.24 -7.38 -17.74
N SER A 47 -3.36 -7.43 -18.45
CA SER A 47 -4.07 -8.68 -18.73
C SER A 47 -3.28 -9.67 -19.60
N TYR A 48 -2.29 -9.21 -20.37
CA TYR A 48 -1.39 -10.07 -21.14
C TYR A 48 -0.32 -10.71 -20.24
N TRP A 49 0.19 -9.96 -19.27
CA TRP A 49 1.23 -10.41 -18.35
C TRP A 49 0.70 -11.22 -17.16
N PHE A 50 -0.43 -10.81 -16.59
CA PHE A 50 -1.03 -11.44 -15.41
C PHE A 50 -2.18 -12.39 -15.74
N GLY A 51 -2.66 -12.39 -16.98
CA GLY A 51 -3.77 -13.23 -17.42
C GLY A 51 -5.10 -12.89 -16.73
N VAL A 52 -6.12 -13.69 -17.05
CA VAL A 52 -7.38 -13.70 -16.29
C VAL A 52 -7.15 -14.49 -15.00
N CYS A 53 -7.71 -14.03 -13.88
CA CYS A 53 -7.53 -14.70 -12.60
C CYS A 53 -7.97 -16.18 -12.68
N GLY A 54 -7.00 -17.11 -12.61
CA GLY A 54 -7.26 -18.55 -12.73
C GLY A 54 -8.22 -19.10 -11.67
N PHE A 55 -8.25 -18.48 -10.48
CA PHE A 55 -9.23 -18.81 -9.44
C PHE A 55 -10.66 -18.46 -9.88
N LYS A 56 -10.86 -17.27 -10.44
CA LYS A 56 -12.18 -16.86 -10.96
C LYS A 56 -12.62 -17.77 -12.11
N GLN A 57 -11.69 -18.20 -12.97
CA GLN A 57 -11.99 -19.11 -14.08
C GLN A 57 -12.33 -20.53 -13.61
N ARG A 58 -11.72 -21.02 -12.52
CA ARG A 58 -11.94 -22.36 -12.00
C ARG A 58 -13.16 -22.48 -11.07
N PHE A 59 -13.40 -21.47 -10.25
CA PHE A 59 -14.43 -21.52 -9.20
C PHE A 59 -15.63 -20.60 -9.47
N GLY A 60 -15.56 -19.73 -10.49
CA GLY A 60 -16.60 -18.73 -10.76
C GLY A 60 -16.70 -17.60 -9.72
N LEU A 61 -15.94 -17.71 -8.62
CA LEU A 61 -16.02 -16.81 -7.46
C LEU A 61 -14.82 -15.83 -7.43
N PRO A 62 -15.01 -14.58 -6.97
CA PRO A 62 -13.91 -13.65 -6.77
C PRO A 62 -13.02 -14.09 -5.60
N CYS A 63 -11.71 -14.21 -5.83
CA CYS A 63 -10.72 -14.39 -4.76
C CYS A 63 -10.47 -13.07 -4.00
N PRO A 64 -9.86 -13.09 -2.80
CA PRO A 64 -9.59 -11.86 -2.02
C PRO A 64 -8.72 -10.83 -2.74
N GLY A 65 -7.88 -11.27 -3.68
CA GLY A 65 -7.07 -10.38 -4.54
C GLY A 65 -7.73 -10.02 -5.88
N CYS A 66 -8.95 -10.48 -6.16
CA CYS A 66 -9.57 -10.28 -7.46
C CYS A 66 -9.79 -8.78 -7.72
N GLY A 67 -9.35 -8.29 -8.88
CA GLY A 67 -9.48 -6.88 -9.27
C GLY A 67 -8.50 -5.91 -8.60
N TRP A 68 -7.50 -6.38 -7.83
CA TRP A 68 -6.51 -5.52 -7.17
C TRP A 68 -5.75 -4.63 -8.17
N THR A 69 -5.18 -5.23 -9.22
CA THR A 69 -4.40 -4.50 -10.23
C THR A 69 -5.25 -3.46 -10.95
N HIS A 70 -6.47 -3.83 -11.37
CA HIS A 70 -7.39 -2.90 -12.02
C HIS A 70 -7.84 -1.75 -11.10
N ALA A 71 -8.13 -2.03 -9.82
CA ALA A 71 -8.46 -0.97 -8.87
C ALA A 71 -7.26 -0.01 -8.67
N ALA A 72 -6.03 -0.53 -8.61
CA ALA A 72 -4.82 0.28 -8.51
C ALA A 72 -4.56 1.12 -9.76
N GLU A 73 -4.81 0.58 -10.96
CA GLU A 73 -4.74 1.32 -12.23
C GLU A 73 -5.75 2.48 -12.27
N MET A 74 -7.00 2.22 -11.91
CA MET A 74 -8.05 3.24 -11.87
C MET A 74 -7.75 4.31 -10.81
N PHE A 75 -7.15 3.92 -9.68
CA PHE A 75 -6.67 4.86 -8.67
C PHE A 75 -5.55 5.74 -9.23
N ALA A 76 -4.54 5.15 -9.91
CA ALA A 76 -3.43 5.86 -10.52
C ALA A 76 -3.87 6.79 -11.68
N ALA A 77 -4.96 6.45 -12.35
CA ALA A 77 -5.61 7.28 -13.36
C ALA A 77 -6.34 8.51 -12.76
N GLY A 78 -6.68 8.47 -11.46
CA GLY A 78 -7.45 9.50 -10.76
C GLY A 78 -8.94 9.18 -10.61
N HIS A 79 -9.38 7.98 -10.99
CA HIS A 79 -10.76 7.52 -10.86
C HIS A 79 -10.99 6.82 -9.51
N PHE A 80 -10.87 7.59 -8.41
CA PHE A 80 -10.96 7.07 -7.03
C PHE A 80 -12.26 6.33 -6.73
N LEU A 81 -13.41 6.89 -7.16
CA LEU A 81 -14.72 6.25 -6.96
C LEU A 81 -14.82 4.91 -7.69
N GLN A 82 -14.22 4.82 -8.88
CA GLN A 82 -14.27 3.61 -9.70
C GLN A 82 -13.35 2.53 -9.10
N ALA A 83 -12.18 2.93 -8.59
CA ALA A 83 -11.30 2.05 -7.83
C ALA A 83 -12.00 1.46 -6.59
N LEU A 84 -12.71 2.29 -5.82
CA LEU A 84 -13.51 1.86 -4.66
C LEU A 84 -14.65 0.91 -5.04
N ARG A 85 -15.28 1.10 -6.21
CA ARG A 85 -16.31 0.17 -6.69
C ARG A 85 -15.73 -1.19 -7.07
N ILE A 86 -14.57 -1.24 -7.70
CA ILE A 86 -13.93 -2.49 -8.14
C ILE A 86 -13.45 -3.28 -6.92
N GLN A 87 -12.64 -2.64 -6.07
CA GLN A 87 -12.07 -3.29 -4.90
C GLN A 87 -11.71 -2.23 -3.84
N PRO A 88 -12.54 -2.06 -2.79
CA PRO A 88 -12.31 -1.04 -1.78
C PRO A 88 -11.00 -1.25 -1.00
N ALA A 89 -10.59 -2.50 -0.79
CA ALA A 89 -9.33 -2.82 -0.13
C ALA A 89 -8.10 -2.28 -0.89
N ALA A 90 -8.07 -2.45 -2.22
CA ALA A 90 -6.97 -1.98 -3.06
C ALA A 90 -6.88 -0.45 -3.07
N ALA A 91 -8.03 0.23 -3.13
CA ALA A 91 -8.09 1.69 -3.05
C ALA A 91 -7.56 2.20 -1.70
N PHE A 92 -7.94 1.58 -0.58
CA PHE A 92 -7.42 1.94 0.74
C PHE A 92 -5.89 1.77 0.82
N PHE A 93 -5.38 0.65 0.31
CA PHE A 93 -3.94 0.42 0.22
C PHE A 93 -3.21 1.50 -0.57
N CYS A 94 -3.76 1.90 -1.74
CA CYS A 94 -3.17 2.97 -2.55
C CYS A 94 -3.15 4.32 -1.81
N ILE A 95 -4.19 4.64 -1.04
CA ILE A 95 -4.24 5.85 -0.19
C ILE A 95 -3.16 5.79 0.87
N VAL A 96 -3.06 4.69 1.62
CA VAL A 96 -2.05 4.50 2.66
C VAL A 96 -0.64 4.61 2.08
N LEU A 97 -0.39 3.99 0.92
CA LEU A 97 0.90 4.06 0.24
C LEU A 97 1.24 5.49 -0.19
N SER A 98 0.25 6.24 -0.68
CA SER A 98 0.41 7.65 -1.08
C SER A 98 0.73 8.54 0.12
N LEU A 99 0.02 8.36 1.24
CA LEU A 99 0.31 9.07 2.50
C LEU A 99 1.70 8.71 3.01
N ALA A 100 2.05 7.41 3.04
CA ALA A 100 3.36 6.95 3.46
C ALA A 100 4.48 7.58 2.62
N SER A 101 4.26 7.72 1.30
CA SER A 101 5.18 8.40 0.39
C SER A 101 5.38 9.88 0.77
N ILE A 102 4.29 10.64 1.00
CA ILE A 102 4.35 12.04 1.43
C ILE A 102 5.09 12.19 2.77
N PHE A 103 4.82 11.28 3.72
CA PHE A 103 5.52 11.24 5.00
C PHE A 103 7.01 10.92 4.83
N ALA A 104 7.37 9.98 3.94
CA ALA A 104 8.76 9.64 3.64
C ALA A 104 9.51 10.83 3.04
N LEU A 105 8.86 11.58 2.13
CA LEU A 105 9.40 12.81 1.56
C LEU A 105 9.62 13.87 2.65
N HIS A 106 8.64 14.09 3.53
CA HIS A 106 8.78 15.02 4.65
C HIS A 106 9.95 14.62 5.56
N CYS A 107 10.13 13.34 5.86
CA CYS A 107 11.26 12.86 6.65
C CYS A 107 12.60 13.07 5.93
N ALA A 108 12.66 12.86 4.61
CA ALA A 108 13.86 13.09 3.81
C ALA A 108 14.26 14.58 3.76
N VAL A 109 13.27 15.46 3.53
CA VAL A 109 13.46 16.91 3.40
C VAL A 109 13.81 17.54 4.75
N PHE A 110 12.99 17.34 5.78
CA PHE A 110 13.15 18.02 7.06
C PHE A 110 14.17 17.34 7.99
N GLY A 111 14.57 16.09 7.70
CA GLY A 111 15.52 15.35 8.54
C GLY A 111 15.04 15.13 9.98
N ILE A 112 13.71 15.24 10.19
CA ILE A 112 13.08 15.08 11.50
C ILE A 112 13.03 13.58 11.79
N ASP A 113 13.71 13.19 12.86
CA ASP A 113 13.65 11.87 13.47
C ASP A 113 12.26 11.71 14.12
N SER A 114 11.23 11.52 13.30
CA SER A 114 9.88 11.39 13.80
C SER A 114 9.79 10.05 14.52
N ARG A 115 9.61 10.07 15.85
CA ARG A 115 9.31 8.87 16.67
C ARG A 115 8.17 8.03 16.06
N LEU A 116 7.30 8.66 15.28
CA LEU A 116 6.26 8.02 14.46
C LEU A 116 6.83 7.06 13.41
N LEU A 117 7.84 7.46 12.64
CA LEU A 117 8.44 6.58 11.62
C LEU A 117 9.13 5.37 12.27
N GLN A 118 9.84 5.60 13.37
CA GLN A 118 10.47 4.52 14.15
C GLN A 118 9.44 3.60 14.83
N ARG A 119 8.24 4.12 15.15
CA ARG A 119 7.13 3.35 15.73
C ARG A 119 6.34 2.57 14.67
N ILE A 120 6.15 3.15 13.48
CA ILE A 120 5.53 2.48 12.33
C ILE A 120 6.44 1.36 11.79
N PHE A 121 7.74 1.63 11.64
CA PHE A 121 8.75 0.61 11.27
C PHE A 121 9.22 -0.25 12.46
N SER A 122 8.68 -0.05 13.66
CA SER A 122 8.90 -0.98 14.76
C SER A 122 8.21 -2.31 14.43
N SER A 123 8.79 -3.43 14.84
CA SER A 123 8.22 -4.77 14.64
C SER A 123 6.73 -4.84 15.05
N LYS A 124 6.35 -4.15 16.14
CA LYS A 124 4.95 -4.07 16.58
C LYS A 124 4.07 -3.20 15.68
N GLY A 125 4.60 -2.11 15.14
CA GLY A 125 3.90 -1.24 14.19
C GLY A 125 3.65 -1.94 12.86
N MET A 126 4.67 -2.64 12.33
CA MET A 126 4.56 -3.45 11.13
C MET A 126 3.54 -4.58 11.30
N SER A 127 3.54 -5.28 12.45
CA SER A 127 2.52 -6.30 12.75
C SER A 127 1.11 -5.72 12.82
N ILE A 128 0.90 -4.57 13.47
CA ILE A 128 -0.41 -3.90 13.51
C ILE A 128 -0.85 -3.48 12.12
N LEU A 129 0.06 -2.96 11.31
CA LEU A 129 -0.21 -2.52 9.93
C LEU A 129 -0.57 -3.72 9.04
N LEU A 130 0.13 -4.84 9.20
CA LEU A 130 -0.20 -6.11 8.55
C LEU A 130 -1.55 -6.67 8.98
N VAL A 131 -1.88 -6.64 10.27
CA VAL A 131 -3.19 -7.08 10.77
C VAL A 131 -4.30 -6.18 10.23
N ALA A 132 -4.12 -4.85 10.27
CA ALA A 132 -5.07 -3.90 9.70
C ALA A 132 -5.25 -4.11 8.20
N ALA A 133 -4.15 -4.34 7.46
CA ALA A 133 -4.16 -4.72 6.06
C ALA A 133 -4.98 -5.99 5.80
N CYS A 134 -4.73 -7.06 6.57
CA CYS A 134 -5.49 -8.30 6.48
C CYS A 134 -6.99 -8.08 6.74
N VAL A 135 -7.34 -7.30 7.77
CA VAL A 135 -8.74 -6.97 8.08
C VAL A 135 -9.39 -6.21 6.92
N VAL A 136 -8.70 -5.22 6.35
CA VAL A 136 -9.22 -4.46 5.20
C VAL A 136 -9.36 -5.33 3.95
N ILE A 137 -8.42 -6.24 3.71
CA ILE A 137 -8.49 -7.20 2.59
C ILE A 137 -9.69 -8.13 2.76
N LEU A 138 -9.85 -8.71 3.95
CA LEU A 138 -10.97 -9.60 4.25
C LEU A 138 -12.30 -8.85 4.16
N ALA A 139 -12.39 -7.63 4.69
CA ALA A 139 -13.59 -6.80 4.60
C ALA A 139 -13.93 -6.44 3.15
N GLY A 140 -12.94 -6.05 2.34
CA GLY A 140 -13.13 -5.74 0.92
C GLY A 140 -13.54 -6.98 0.11
N TRP A 141 -12.95 -8.13 0.42
CA TRP A 141 -13.35 -9.40 -0.16
C TRP A 141 -14.79 -9.77 0.20
N MET A 142 -15.20 -9.61 1.46
CA MET A 142 -16.58 -9.87 1.90
C MET A 142 -17.58 -9.01 1.12
N VAL A 143 -17.27 -7.72 0.86
CA VAL A 143 -18.13 -6.86 0.03
C VAL A 143 -18.27 -7.41 -1.40
N ASN A 144 -17.16 -7.81 -2.03
CA ASN A 144 -17.21 -8.38 -3.38
C ASN A 144 -17.89 -9.76 -3.44
N LEU A 145 -17.72 -10.57 -2.39
CA LEU A 145 -18.38 -11.86 -2.25
C LEU A 145 -19.90 -11.67 -2.12
N ILE A 146 -20.34 -10.79 -1.20
CA ILE A 146 -21.76 -10.47 -1.00
C ILE A 146 -22.39 -9.94 -2.28
N ARG A 147 -21.72 -9.05 -3.01
CA ARG A 147 -22.22 -8.55 -4.30
C ARG A 147 -22.40 -9.68 -5.31
N THR A 148 -21.41 -10.55 -5.44
CA THR A 148 -21.48 -11.67 -6.40
C THR A 148 -22.60 -12.65 -6.04
N ILE A 149 -22.84 -12.89 -4.75
CA ILE A 149 -23.92 -13.77 -4.27
C ILE A 149 -25.29 -13.11 -4.42
N LEU A 150 -25.41 -11.79 -4.26
CA LEU A 150 -26.68 -11.07 -4.38
C LEU A 150 -27.10 -10.80 -5.84
N GLU A 151 -26.13 -10.74 -6.77
CA GLU A 151 -26.38 -10.53 -8.20
C GLU A 151 -26.68 -11.84 -8.96
N ASN A 152 -26.58 -13.01 -8.30
CA ASN A 152 -26.77 -14.33 -8.89
C ASN A 152 -27.92 -15.10 -8.23
#